data_AF-A0A972ZZ54-F1
#
_entry.id   AF-A0A972ZZ54-F1
#
_cell.length_a   1.000
_cell.length_b   1.000
_cell.length_c   1.000
_cell.angle_alpha   90.00
_cell.angle_beta   90.00
_cell.angle_gamma   90.00
#
_symmetry.space_group_name_H-M   'P 1'
#
loop_
_entity.id
_entity.type
_entity.pdbx_description
1 polymer ?
#
loop_
_entity_poly.entity_id
_entity_poly.type
_entity_poly.pdbx_seq_one_letter_code
_entity_poly.pdbx_strand_id
1 'polypeptide(L)'
;MLGLDGMDYALTEKLLSDGKLPNFARLRDQGHFGPLSSTTPPISPVAWSSFQTGSNPGKHNIFDFLTYDRRNYHPQLSSVDIRESHRKITLGKVQLPLGGSSIRLLRKGKPFWITLGDSGIFSSILRVPITFPAEKFHGVQLSAMCVPDLNGTQGTFSFYTTQAIEEDAHMVGHSVHVIRQGNTIEAELSGPQDPYRRADRALKCPFRVIVEDEQTASLEVNGTRHALSMGAYT
;
A
#
# COMPACT_ATOMS: atom_id res chain seq x y z
N MET A 1 10.27 18.42 -1.81
CA MET A 1 11.07 17.57 -0.91
C MET A 1 11.08 16.15 -1.47
N LEU A 2 12.21 15.45 -1.42
CA LEU A 2 12.32 14.05 -1.81
C LEU A 2 12.63 13.23 -0.55
N GLY A 3 11.82 12.21 -0.29
CA GLY A 3 11.98 11.31 0.84
C GLY A 3 12.49 9.94 0.37
N LEU A 4 13.50 9.40 1.05
CA LEU A 4 14.10 8.10 0.75
C LEU A 4 14.01 7.23 2.02
N ASP A 5 13.16 6.21 2.01
CA ASP A 5 12.96 5.33 3.16
C ASP A 5 14.20 4.43 3.36
N GLY A 6 14.62 4.27 4.62
CA GLY A 6 15.78 3.44 4.96
C GLY A 6 17.15 3.92 4.43
N MET A 7 17.28 5.19 4.02
CA MET A 7 18.56 5.73 3.57
C MET A 7 19.50 5.98 4.74
N ASP A 8 20.35 5.00 5.03
CA ASP A 8 21.37 5.08 6.09
C ASP A 8 22.53 6.03 5.71
N TYR A 9 22.99 6.83 6.69
CA TYR A 9 24.06 7.81 6.48
C TYR A 9 25.40 7.13 6.14
N ALA A 10 25.81 6.13 6.92
CA ALA A 10 27.13 5.50 6.78
C ALA A 10 27.24 4.71 5.47
N LEU A 11 26.17 4.00 5.10
CA LEU A 11 26.09 3.33 3.81
C LEU A 11 26.13 4.32 2.64
N THR A 12 25.40 5.44 2.75
CA THR A 12 25.41 6.49 1.72
C THR A 12 26.80 7.10 1.58
N GLU A 13 27.46 7.42 2.69
CA GLU A 13 28.82 7.97 2.72
C GLU A 13 29.82 7.02 2.04
N LYS A 14 29.75 5.72 2.36
CA LYS A 14 30.57 4.69 1.70
C LYS A 14 30.30 4.62 0.18
N LEU A 15 29.04 4.64 -0.24
CA LEU A 15 28.69 4.59 -1.66
C LEU A 15 29.12 5.87 -2.41
N LEU A 16 29.13 7.01 -1.72
CA LEU A 16 29.70 8.26 -2.24
C LEU A 16 31.22 8.16 -2.40
N SER A 17 31.95 7.63 -1.40
CA SER A 17 33.40 7.46 -1.51
C SER A 17 33.81 6.45 -2.57
N ASP A 18 33.00 5.41 -2.79
CA ASP A 18 33.14 4.44 -3.89
C ASP A 18 32.83 5.04 -5.28
N GLY A 19 32.37 6.30 -5.37
CA GLY A 19 31.99 6.94 -6.63
C GLY A 19 30.70 6.41 -7.26
N LYS A 20 29.89 5.65 -6.52
CA LYS A 20 28.67 4.98 -7.03
C LYS A 20 27.43 5.88 -7.07
N LEU A 21 27.48 7.03 -6.40
CA LEU A 21 26.34 7.97 -6.29
C LEU A 21 26.67 9.36 -6.86
N PRO A 22 26.96 9.49 -8.17
CA PRO A 22 27.44 10.73 -8.78
C PRO A 22 26.45 11.90 -8.63
N ASN A 23 25.13 11.62 -8.68
CA ASN A 23 24.10 12.64 -8.48
C ASN A 23 24.04 13.14 -7.04
N PHE A 24 24.19 12.25 -6.04
CA PHE A 24 24.24 12.67 -4.64
C PHE A 24 25.54 13.40 -4.31
N ALA A 25 26.67 13.01 -4.93
CA ALA A 25 27.92 13.74 -4.79
C ALA A 25 27.76 15.20 -5.25
N ARG A 26 27.15 15.41 -6.43
CA ARG A 26 26.85 16.76 -6.91
C ARG A 26 25.93 17.54 -5.97
N LEU A 27 24.90 16.90 -5.40
CA LEU A 27 24.00 17.54 -4.44
C LEU A 27 24.72 17.92 -3.13
N ARG A 28 25.60 17.05 -2.63
CA ARG A 28 26.44 17.32 -1.46
C ARG A 28 27.35 18.52 -1.72
N ASP A 29 28.05 18.54 -2.84
CA ASP A 29 29.06 19.56 -3.14
C ASP A 29 28.42 20.95 -3.37
N GLN A 30 27.15 20.99 -3.76
CA GLN A 30 26.36 22.23 -3.91
C GLN A 30 25.57 22.62 -2.65
N GLY A 31 25.58 21.79 -1.61
CA GLY A 31 24.70 21.93 -0.46
C GLY A 31 25.33 21.38 0.81
N HIS A 32 24.57 20.57 1.54
CA HIS A 32 25.01 19.96 2.79
C HIS A 32 24.63 18.48 2.84
N PHE A 33 25.54 17.67 3.35
CA PHE A 33 25.32 16.27 3.68
C PHE A 33 25.87 16.02 5.07
N GLY A 34 25.04 15.49 5.96
CA GLY A 34 25.41 15.23 7.34
C GLY A 34 24.46 14.21 7.97
N PRO A 35 24.87 13.59 9.09
CA PRO A 35 24.04 12.62 9.78
C PRO A 35 22.81 13.29 10.38
N LEU A 36 21.67 12.62 10.30
CA LEU A 36 20.42 13.05 10.92
C LEU A 36 19.88 11.92 11.80
N SER A 37 19.70 12.19 13.08
CA SER A 37 19.10 11.23 14.01
C SER A 37 17.65 10.93 13.61
N SER A 38 17.31 9.65 13.60
CA SER A 38 15.93 9.20 13.40
C SER A 38 15.08 9.40 14.67
N THR A 39 13.81 9.02 14.59
CA THR A 39 12.89 8.98 15.72
C THR A 39 13.21 7.81 16.67
N THR A 40 12.63 7.85 17.87
CA THR A 40 12.60 6.70 18.78
C THR A 40 11.15 6.22 18.94
N PRO A 41 10.77 5.03 18.39
CA PRO A 41 11.61 4.08 17.67
C PRO A 41 11.93 4.50 16.20
N PRO A 42 13.05 4.00 15.62
CA PRO A 42 13.51 4.37 14.28
C PRO A 42 12.85 3.49 13.20
N ILE A 43 11.52 3.55 13.12
CA ILE A 43 10.72 2.76 12.17
C ILE A 43 9.87 3.69 11.30
N SER A 44 9.62 3.28 10.05
CA SER A 44 8.99 4.12 9.03
C SER A 44 7.70 4.84 9.48
N PRO A 45 6.66 4.19 10.06
CA PRO A 45 5.42 4.88 10.42
C PRO A 45 5.64 6.00 11.43
N VAL A 46 6.62 5.83 12.32
CA VAL A 46 6.98 6.80 13.36
C VAL A 46 7.79 7.94 12.76
N ALA A 47 8.83 7.62 11.99
CA ALA A 47 9.69 8.60 11.34
C ALA A 47 8.91 9.50 10.37
N TRP A 48 8.06 8.92 9.52
CA TRP A 48 7.23 9.69 8.56
C TRP A 48 6.17 10.55 9.25
N SER A 49 5.56 10.05 10.33
CA SER A 49 4.63 10.85 11.15
C SER A 49 5.32 12.01 11.85
N SER A 50 6.53 11.81 12.37
CA SER A 50 7.32 12.88 12.97
C SER A 50 7.77 13.90 11.94
N PHE A 51 8.26 13.43 10.77
CA PHE A 51 8.63 14.28 9.63
C PHE A 51 7.47 15.19 9.21
N GLN A 52 6.29 14.63 8.95
CA GLN A 52 5.19 15.42 8.44
C GLN A 52 4.63 16.40 9.46
N THR A 53 4.63 16.05 10.75
CA THR A 53 4.03 16.88 11.81
C THR A 53 5.00 17.80 12.55
N GLY A 54 6.31 17.60 12.37
CA GLY A 54 7.34 18.27 13.17
C GLY A 54 7.23 17.96 14.68
N SER A 55 6.71 16.79 15.04
CA SER A 55 6.45 16.42 16.44
C SER A 55 6.91 15.01 16.76
N ASN A 56 7.12 14.70 18.05
CA ASN A 56 7.55 13.38 18.50
C ASN A 56 6.36 12.37 18.61
N PRO A 57 6.65 11.07 18.80
CA PRO A 57 5.63 10.02 18.87
C PRO A 57 4.53 10.23 19.92
N GLY A 58 4.88 10.81 21.07
CA GLY A 58 3.92 11.15 22.12
C GLY A 58 2.86 12.16 21.68
N LYS A 59 3.19 13.03 20.69
CA LYS A 59 2.26 14.04 20.18
C LYS A 59 1.45 13.54 18.98
N HIS A 60 2.06 12.82 18.04
CA HIS A 60 1.36 12.31 16.85
C HIS A 60 0.72 10.92 17.03
N ASN A 61 0.93 10.25 18.17
CA ASN A 61 0.26 9.00 18.55
C ASN A 61 0.57 7.78 17.66
N ILE A 62 1.72 7.77 16.97
CA ILE A 62 2.16 6.63 16.15
C ILE A 62 3.45 6.10 16.76
N PHE A 63 3.45 4.83 17.16
CA PHE A 63 4.57 4.19 17.87
C PHE A 63 5.08 2.92 17.18
N ASP A 64 4.28 2.34 16.27
CA ASP A 64 4.56 1.13 15.52
C ASP A 64 3.67 1.10 14.26
N PHE A 65 3.79 0.09 13.39
CA PHE A 65 2.80 -0.25 12.37
C PHE A 65 1.49 -0.77 12.98
N LEU A 66 1.61 -1.46 14.11
CA LEU A 66 0.48 -2.08 14.81
C LEU A 66 0.20 -1.39 16.14
N THR A 67 -1.06 -1.36 16.52
CA THR A 67 -1.52 -1.09 17.88
C THR A 67 -2.50 -2.19 18.27
N TYR A 68 -2.89 -2.27 19.53
CA TYR A 68 -3.95 -3.17 19.96
C TYR A 68 -5.29 -2.43 20.06
N ASP A 69 -6.39 -3.12 19.78
CA ASP A 69 -7.71 -2.66 20.19
C ASP A 69 -7.84 -2.83 21.71
N ARG A 70 -8.18 -1.73 22.41
CA ARG A 70 -8.27 -1.71 23.87
C ARG A 70 -9.40 -2.58 24.44
N ARG A 71 -10.35 -3.01 23.62
CA ARG A 71 -11.51 -3.80 24.04
C ARG A 71 -11.23 -5.30 24.06
N ASN A 72 -10.48 -5.79 23.08
CA ASN A 72 -10.27 -7.22 22.86
C ASN A 72 -8.79 -7.59 22.65
N TYR A 73 -7.88 -6.62 22.66
CA TYR A 73 -6.42 -6.78 22.49
C TYR A 73 -5.97 -7.37 21.15
N HIS A 74 -6.85 -7.40 20.14
CA HIS A 74 -6.44 -7.79 18.80
C HIS A 74 -5.52 -6.73 18.16
N PRO A 75 -4.53 -7.14 17.36
CA PRO A 75 -3.70 -6.22 16.61
C PRO A 75 -4.55 -5.51 15.53
N GLN A 76 -4.31 -4.23 15.36
CA GLN A 76 -4.91 -3.36 14.35
C GLN A 76 -3.85 -2.38 13.85
N LEU A 77 -4.09 -1.73 12.71
CA LEU A 77 -3.18 -0.72 12.20
C LEU A 77 -3.12 0.48 13.14
N SER A 78 -1.91 1.00 13.37
CA SER A 78 -1.70 2.17 14.23
C SER A 78 -2.10 3.49 13.55
N SER A 79 -2.13 3.51 12.22
CA SER A 79 -2.28 4.70 11.40
C SER A 79 -3.74 4.99 11.03
N VAL A 80 -4.57 3.96 10.87
CA VAL A 80 -5.94 4.07 10.38
C VAL A 80 -6.86 3.05 11.05
N ASP A 81 -8.07 3.48 11.37
CA ASP A 81 -9.18 2.65 11.84
C ASP A 81 -10.24 2.62 10.73
N ILE A 82 -10.43 1.45 10.12
CA ILE A 82 -11.41 1.21 9.06
C ILE A 82 -12.49 0.30 9.63
N ARG A 83 -13.74 0.77 9.59
CA ARG A 83 -14.90 -0.03 10.04
C ARG A 83 -15.94 -0.11 8.94
N GLU A 84 -16.44 -1.32 8.74
CA GLU A 84 -17.58 -1.56 7.87
C GLU A 84 -18.84 -0.86 8.39
N SER A 85 -19.74 -0.53 7.45
CA SER A 85 -21.07 -0.04 7.79
C SER A 85 -21.90 -1.13 8.45
N HIS A 86 -22.45 -0.82 9.63
CA HIS A 86 -23.42 -1.67 10.32
C HIS A 86 -24.84 -1.58 9.72
N ARG A 87 -25.09 -0.66 8.78
CA ARG A 87 -26.42 -0.45 8.18
C ARG A 87 -26.54 -1.23 6.87
N LYS A 88 -27.17 -2.40 6.94
CA LYS A 88 -27.45 -3.28 5.79
C LYS A 88 -28.94 -3.64 5.83
N ILE A 89 -29.66 -3.48 4.71
CA ILE A 89 -31.01 -4.09 4.54
C ILE A 89 -30.83 -5.42 3.86
N THR A 90 -31.43 -6.47 4.41
CA THR A 90 -31.36 -7.82 3.83
C THR A 90 -32.76 -8.25 3.39
N LEU A 91 -32.91 -8.60 2.11
CA LEU A 91 -34.13 -9.16 1.54
C LEU A 91 -33.79 -10.49 0.84
N GLY A 92 -34.08 -11.60 1.51
CA GLY A 92 -33.74 -12.93 1.01
C GLY A 92 -32.23 -13.13 0.84
N LYS A 93 -31.78 -13.33 -0.40
CA LYS A 93 -30.35 -13.51 -0.76
C LYS A 93 -29.62 -12.20 -1.06
N VAL A 94 -30.35 -11.10 -1.20
CA VAL A 94 -29.82 -9.78 -1.54
C VAL A 94 -29.62 -8.97 -0.26
N GLN A 95 -28.50 -8.27 -0.21
CA GLN A 95 -28.16 -7.33 0.85
C GLN A 95 -27.87 -5.96 0.21
N LEU A 96 -28.37 -4.88 0.79
CA LEU A 96 -28.10 -3.53 0.32
C LEU A 96 -27.38 -2.75 1.43
N PRO A 97 -26.11 -2.36 1.22
CA PRO A 97 -25.40 -1.50 2.17
C PRO A 97 -25.99 -0.09 2.11
N LEU A 98 -26.52 0.39 3.25
CA LEU A 98 -27.15 1.71 3.37
C LEU A 98 -26.22 2.79 3.92
N GLY A 99 -24.93 2.48 4.09
CA GLY A 99 -23.94 3.43 4.56
C GLY A 99 -22.54 3.04 4.10
N GLY A 100 -21.69 4.04 3.96
CA GLY A 100 -20.27 3.84 3.65
C GLY A 100 -19.48 3.34 4.87
N SER A 101 -18.31 2.76 4.61
CA SER A 101 -17.32 2.46 5.65
C SER A 101 -16.86 3.74 6.35
N SER A 102 -16.66 3.68 7.66
CA SER A 102 -15.98 4.76 8.38
C SER A 102 -14.48 4.56 8.33
N ILE A 103 -13.73 5.58 7.89
CA ILE A 103 -12.27 5.58 7.85
C ILE A 103 -11.79 6.73 8.72
N ARG A 104 -10.99 6.43 9.73
CA ARG A 104 -10.47 7.44 10.66
C ARG A 104 -8.95 7.36 10.72
N LEU A 105 -8.29 8.48 10.44
CA LEU A 105 -6.87 8.66 10.68
C LEU A 105 -6.60 8.65 12.19
N LEU A 106 -5.67 7.80 12.64
CA LEU A 106 -5.26 7.68 14.04
C LEU A 106 -4.03 8.54 14.37
N ARG A 107 -3.24 8.89 13.34
CA ARG A 107 -2.15 9.87 13.46
C ARG A 107 -2.73 11.23 13.85
N LYS A 108 -2.22 11.78 14.94
CA LYS A 108 -2.53 13.14 15.42
C LYS A 108 -1.53 14.15 14.88
N GLY A 109 -1.85 15.42 15.05
CA GLY A 109 -1.03 16.54 14.61
C GLY A 109 -1.32 16.93 13.16
N LYS A 110 -0.99 18.17 12.83
CA LYS A 110 -1.23 18.75 11.52
C LYS A 110 0.04 18.61 10.67
N PRO A 111 -0.02 17.97 9.49
CA PRO A 111 1.12 17.97 8.58
C PRO A 111 1.50 19.38 8.14
N PHE A 112 2.78 19.64 7.94
CA PHE A 112 3.26 20.97 7.58
C PHE A 112 2.68 21.47 6.24
N TRP A 113 2.36 20.57 5.30
CA TRP A 113 1.73 20.96 4.03
C TRP A 113 0.29 21.48 4.20
N ILE A 114 -0.43 21.07 5.24
CA ILE A 114 -1.71 21.70 5.56
C ILE A 114 -1.47 23.12 6.10
N THR A 115 -0.41 23.33 6.88
CA THR A 115 -0.02 24.68 7.35
C THR A 115 0.38 25.60 6.19
N LEU A 116 1.11 25.07 5.20
CA LEU A 116 1.39 25.77 3.95
C LEU A 116 0.09 26.12 3.22
N GLY A 117 -0.83 25.16 3.12
CA GLY A 117 -2.12 25.36 2.46
C GLY A 117 -2.99 26.44 3.12
N ASP A 118 -3.06 26.47 4.46
CA ASP A 118 -3.76 27.52 5.21
C ASP A 118 -3.12 28.91 5.01
N SER A 119 -1.83 28.94 4.64
CA SER A 119 -1.11 30.16 4.28
C SER A 119 -1.20 30.48 2.77
N GLY A 120 -2.04 29.77 2.02
CA GLY A 120 -2.25 29.98 0.58
C GLY A 120 -1.19 29.36 -0.34
N ILE A 121 -0.32 28.49 0.17
CA ILE A 121 0.74 27.85 -0.60
C ILE A 121 0.27 26.49 -1.10
N PHE A 122 0.10 26.36 -2.42
CA PHE A 122 -0.27 25.09 -3.04
C PHE A 122 0.85 24.05 -2.91
N SER A 123 0.50 22.80 -2.55
CA SER A 123 1.46 21.70 -2.48
C SER A 123 0.94 20.41 -3.12
N SER A 124 1.83 19.64 -3.73
CA SER A 124 1.55 18.31 -4.26
C SER A 124 2.24 17.24 -3.41
N ILE A 125 1.47 16.33 -2.83
CA ILE A 125 1.96 15.26 -1.95
C ILE A 125 1.82 13.92 -2.68
N LEU A 126 2.94 13.31 -3.04
CA LEU A 126 2.97 12.10 -3.85
C LEU A 126 3.57 10.95 -3.05
N ARG A 127 2.73 9.96 -2.71
CA ARG A 127 3.12 8.70 -2.06
C ARG A 127 3.96 8.86 -0.79
N VAL A 128 3.75 9.93 -0.02
CA VAL A 128 4.35 10.10 1.31
C VAL A 128 3.68 9.10 2.28
N PRO A 129 4.43 8.30 3.06
CA PRO A 129 3.83 7.34 3.99
C PRO A 129 2.94 7.99 5.07
N ILE A 130 2.01 7.21 5.65
CA ILE A 130 1.08 7.65 6.71
C ILE A 130 0.22 8.86 6.29
N THR A 131 -0.31 8.77 5.07
CA THR A 131 -1.18 9.78 4.48
C THR A 131 -2.55 9.24 4.10
N PHE A 132 -2.91 8.03 4.57
CA PHE A 132 -4.23 7.45 4.40
C PHE A 132 -5.05 7.52 5.70
N PRO A 133 -6.32 7.97 5.67
CA PRO A 133 -7.02 8.56 4.52
C PRO A 133 -6.41 9.90 4.11
N ALA A 134 -6.62 10.28 2.84
CA ALA A 134 -6.12 11.55 2.34
C ALA A 134 -6.77 12.73 3.08
N GLU A 135 -5.93 13.61 3.63
CA GLU A 135 -6.36 14.83 4.32
C GLU A 135 -6.64 15.93 3.28
N LYS A 136 -7.67 16.75 3.53
CA LYS A 136 -7.98 17.90 2.67
C LYS A 136 -7.10 19.09 3.04
N PHE A 137 -6.55 19.76 2.03
CA PHE A 137 -5.78 20.99 2.15
C PHE A 137 -5.75 21.71 0.79
N HIS A 138 -5.13 22.89 0.73
CA HIS A 138 -4.92 23.61 -0.53
C HIS A 138 -3.81 22.93 -1.36
N GLY A 139 -4.18 21.87 -2.09
CA GLY A 139 -3.24 21.06 -2.84
C GLY A 139 -3.83 19.77 -3.37
N VAL A 140 -2.95 18.86 -3.79
CA VAL A 140 -3.30 17.51 -4.26
C VAL A 140 -2.50 16.45 -3.51
N GLN A 141 -3.12 15.30 -3.23
CA GLN A 141 -2.48 14.22 -2.50
C GLN A 141 -2.83 12.84 -3.08
N LEU A 142 -1.79 12.07 -3.36
CA LEU A 142 -1.86 10.64 -3.62
C LEU A 142 -1.27 9.91 -2.40
N SER A 143 -2.14 9.30 -1.59
CA SER A 143 -1.72 8.61 -0.37
C SER A 143 -0.82 7.41 -0.65
N ALA A 144 0.02 7.06 0.32
CA ALA A 144 0.76 5.80 0.37
C ALA A 144 0.51 5.10 1.72
N MET A 145 1.35 4.12 2.08
CA MET A 145 1.38 3.34 3.32
C MET A 145 0.12 3.38 4.18
N CYS A 146 -0.51 2.21 4.32
CA CYS A 146 -1.80 2.01 4.98
C CYS A 146 -3.03 2.37 4.14
N VAL A 147 -2.86 2.65 2.84
CA VAL A 147 -3.96 2.53 1.87
C VAL A 147 -4.30 1.05 1.75
N PRO A 148 -5.53 0.62 2.06
CA PRO A 148 -5.93 -0.78 1.89
C PRO A 148 -6.04 -1.13 0.41
N ASP A 149 -5.81 -2.40 0.08
CA ASP A 149 -6.18 -2.93 -1.23
C ASP A 149 -7.70 -3.15 -1.33
N LEU A 150 -8.16 -3.64 -2.48
CA LEU A 150 -9.59 -3.87 -2.73
C LEU A 150 -10.22 -4.83 -1.72
N ASN A 151 -9.44 -5.76 -1.14
CA ASN A 151 -9.92 -6.71 -0.14
C ASN A 151 -9.92 -6.13 1.27
N GLY A 152 -9.47 -4.87 1.45
CA GLY A 152 -9.33 -4.24 2.76
C GLY A 152 -8.05 -4.66 3.50
N THR A 153 -7.18 -5.45 2.87
CA THR A 153 -5.93 -5.92 3.48
C THR A 153 -4.78 -4.96 3.16
N GLN A 154 -3.56 -5.31 3.58
CA GLN A 154 -2.37 -4.45 3.48
C GLN A 154 -1.39 -4.98 2.43
N GLY A 155 -1.82 -5.00 1.17
CA GLY A 155 -0.95 -5.37 0.06
C GLY A 155 -0.90 -6.88 -0.17
N THR A 156 -2.07 -7.51 -0.25
CA THR A 156 -2.19 -8.92 -0.64
C THR A 156 -1.89 -9.09 -2.13
N PHE A 157 -1.08 -10.10 -2.48
CA PHE A 157 -0.79 -10.47 -3.87
C PHE A 157 -1.48 -11.77 -4.27
N SER A 158 -1.59 -12.03 -5.57
CA SER A 158 -2.01 -13.32 -6.12
C SER A 158 -0.88 -13.92 -6.95
N PHE A 159 -0.49 -15.14 -6.63
CA PHE A 159 0.58 -15.88 -7.30
C PHE A 159 0.01 -17.11 -7.99
N TYR A 160 0.12 -17.19 -9.32
CA TYR A 160 -0.40 -18.31 -10.10
C TYR A 160 0.76 -19.16 -10.60
N THR A 161 0.71 -20.47 -10.37
CA THR A 161 1.78 -21.40 -10.80
C THR A 161 1.25 -22.77 -11.19
N THR A 162 1.90 -23.41 -12.16
CA THR A 162 1.63 -24.80 -12.55
C THR A 162 2.31 -25.82 -11.65
N GLN A 163 3.15 -25.38 -10.71
CA GLN A 163 3.74 -26.26 -9.72
C GLN A 163 2.71 -26.56 -8.61
N ALA A 164 2.75 -27.78 -8.08
CA ALA A 164 1.99 -28.10 -6.88
C ALA A 164 2.54 -27.26 -5.72
N ILE A 165 1.65 -26.64 -4.95
CA ILE A 165 2.00 -25.77 -3.84
C ILE A 165 1.38 -26.39 -2.59
N GLU A 166 2.19 -26.59 -1.55
CA GLU A 166 1.65 -26.80 -0.21
C GLU A 166 1.19 -25.45 0.33
N GLU A 167 -0.01 -25.38 0.90
CA GLU A 167 -0.52 -24.14 1.49
C GLU A 167 0.40 -23.70 2.64
N ASP A 168 1.22 -22.67 2.40
CA ASP A 168 2.01 -22.02 3.44
C ASP A 168 1.15 -20.99 4.17
N ALA A 169 0.81 -21.30 5.43
CA ALA A 169 0.03 -20.45 6.32
C ALA A 169 0.69 -19.08 6.63
N HIS A 170 1.95 -18.87 6.23
CA HIS A 170 2.69 -17.64 6.50
C HIS A 170 2.72 -16.63 5.35
N MET A 171 2.15 -16.94 4.18
CA MET A 171 2.07 -16.00 3.08
C MET A 171 0.93 -14.98 3.26
N VAL A 172 1.25 -13.68 3.15
CA VAL A 172 0.27 -12.57 3.15
C VAL A 172 -0.56 -12.53 1.85
N GLY A 173 -0.07 -13.20 0.80
CA GLY A 173 -0.72 -13.38 -0.49
C GLY A 173 -1.42 -14.73 -0.65
N HIS A 174 -2.09 -14.92 -1.78
CA HIS A 174 -2.73 -16.18 -2.14
C HIS A 174 -2.00 -16.83 -3.31
N SER A 175 -1.66 -18.11 -3.14
CA SER A 175 -1.06 -18.93 -4.18
C SER A 175 -2.13 -19.82 -4.81
N VAL A 176 -2.22 -19.81 -6.14
CA VAL A 176 -3.24 -20.53 -6.91
C VAL A 176 -2.55 -21.48 -7.87
N HIS A 177 -2.78 -22.78 -7.68
CA HIS A 177 -2.36 -23.78 -8.65
C HIS A 177 -3.21 -23.67 -9.91
N VAL A 178 -2.57 -23.57 -11.08
CA VAL A 178 -3.23 -23.48 -12.38
C VAL A 178 -2.83 -24.64 -13.27
N ILE A 179 -3.77 -25.11 -14.09
CA ILE A 179 -3.54 -26.19 -15.05
C ILE A 179 -3.37 -25.57 -16.43
N ARG A 180 -2.24 -25.89 -17.09
CA ARG A 180 -2.01 -25.52 -18.48
C ARG A 180 -2.65 -26.55 -19.41
N GLN A 181 -3.54 -26.10 -20.28
CA GLN A 181 -4.16 -26.91 -21.34
C GLN A 181 -3.60 -26.48 -22.69
N GLY A 182 -2.64 -27.24 -23.21
CA GLY A 182 -1.90 -26.88 -24.43
C GLY A 182 -1.10 -25.59 -24.21
N ASN A 183 -1.44 -24.53 -24.94
CA ASN A 183 -0.82 -23.21 -24.77
C ASN A 183 -1.65 -22.24 -23.92
N THR A 184 -2.78 -22.68 -23.37
CA THR A 184 -3.72 -21.83 -22.66
C THR A 184 -3.74 -22.16 -21.17
N ILE A 185 -3.87 -21.12 -20.34
CA ILE A 185 -4.15 -21.20 -18.91
C ILE A 185 -5.40 -20.36 -18.65
N GLU A 186 -6.40 -20.92 -17.99
CA GLU A 186 -7.60 -20.19 -17.55
C GLU A 186 -7.64 -20.19 -16.02
N ALA A 187 -7.90 -19.03 -15.44
CA ALA A 187 -7.96 -18.85 -14.00
C ALA A 187 -8.81 -17.62 -13.64
N GLU A 188 -8.94 -17.35 -12.34
CA GLU A 188 -9.76 -16.25 -11.82
C GLU A 188 -8.93 -15.39 -10.87
N LEU A 189 -9.00 -14.08 -11.01
CA LEU A 189 -8.57 -13.11 -10.01
C LEU A 189 -9.65 -13.02 -8.92
N SER A 190 -9.26 -13.24 -7.67
CA SER A 190 -10.15 -13.04 -6.52
C SER A 190 -10.18 -11.55 -6.15
N GLY A 191 -11.39 -11.00 -6.10
CA GLY A 191 -11.66 -9.64 -5.63
C GLY A 191 -12.33 -9.62 -4.26
N PRO A 192 -12.88 -8.46 -3.86
CA PRO A 192 -13.54 -8.30 -2.57
C PRO A 192 -14.83 -9.11 -2.47
N GLN A 193 -15.33 -9.26 -1.24
CA GLN A 193 -16.64 -9.84 -0.98
C GLN A 193 -17.75 -9.08 -1.71
N ASP A 194 -18.70 -9.80 -2.30
CA ASP A 194 -19.86 -9.20 -2.97
C ASP A 194 -20.72 -8.46 -1.93
N PRO A 195 -20.77 -7.10 -1.96
CA PRO A 195 -21.50 -6.34 -0.96
C PRO A 195 -23.03 -6.50 -1.11
N TYR A 196 -23.50 -7.04 -2.25
CA TYR A 196 -24.90 -7.18 -2.59
C TYR A 196 -25.50 -8.56 -2.30
N ARG A 197 -24.67 -9.53 -1.92
CA ARG A 197 -25.11 -10.89 -1.63
C ARG A 197 -24.81 -11.28 -0.20
N ARG A 198 -25.68 -12.13 0.35
CA ARG A 198 -25.55 -12.63 1.73
C ARG A 198 -24.52 -13.75 1.87
N ALA A 199 -24.18 -14.44 0.77
CA ALA A 199 -23.17 -15.49 0.78
C ALA A 199 -21.78 -14.86 0.76
N ASP A 200 -20.86 -15.42 1.55
CA ASP A 200 -19.44 -15.04 1.62
C ASP A 200 -18.72 -15.47 0.34
N ARG A 201 -19.08 -14.80 -0.76
CA ARG A 201 -18.55 -15.08 -2.10
C ARG A 201 -17.79 -13.85 -2.57
N ALA A 202 -16.48 -14.02 -2.66
CA ALA A 202 -15.61 -13.08 -3.35
C ALA A 202 -16.09 -12.88 -4.80
N LEU A 203 -16.10 -11.63 -5.24
CA LEU A 203 -16.20 -11.28 -6.64
C LEU A 203 -14.98 -11.87 -7.36
N LYS A 204 -15.17 -12.32 -8.60
CA LYS A 204 -14.11 -12.95 -9.39
C LYS A 204 -14.06 -12.34 -10.77
N CYS A 205 -12.84 -12.14 -11.27
CA CYS A 205 -12.61 -11.73 -12.65
C CYS A 205 -11.87 -12.86 -13.37
N PRO A 206 -12.53 -13.58 -14.31
CA PRO A 206 -11.85 -14.61 -15.08
C PRO A 206 -10.79 -13.96 -15.99
N PHE A 207 -9.68 -14.64 -16.16
CA PHE A 207 -8.65 -14.29 -17.12
C PHE A 207 -8.13 -15.53 -17.83
N ARG A 208 -7.56 -15.29 -19.01
CA ARG A 208 -6.93 -16.30 -19.83
C ARG A 208 -5.54 -15.85 -20.21
N VAL A 209 -4.55 -16.73 -20.03
CA VAL A 209 -3.19 -16.52 -20.53
C VAL A 209 -2.95 -17.47 -21.69
N ILE A 210 -2.53 -16.93 -22.83
CA ILE A 210 -2.14 -17.70 -24.01
C ILE A 210 -0.64 -17.55 -24.17
N VAL A 211 0.09 -18.65 -23.95
CA VAL A 211 1.54 -18.72 -24.13
C VAL A 211 1.84 -18.80 -25.62
N GLU A 212 2.56 -17.81 -26.15
CA GLU A 212 2.84 -17.70 -27.58
C GLU A 212 4.18 -18.38 -27.90
N ASP A 213 5.19 -18.18 -27.06
CA ASP A 213 6.49 -18.86 -27.10
C ASP A 213 7.11 -19.00 -25.69
N GLU A 214 8.43 -19.26 -25.60
CA GLU A 214 9.13 -19.41 -24.32
C GLU A 214 9.29 -18.11 -23.52
N GLN A 215 9.13 -16.96 -24.17
CA GLN A 215 9.42 -15.62 -23.65
C GLN A 215 8.21 -14.69 -23.68
N THR A 216 7.18 -15.03 -24.45
CA THR A 216 6.01 -14.18 -24.68
C THR A 216 4.70 -14.91 -24.39
N ALA A 217 3.73 -14.14 -23.91
CA ALA A 217 2.37 -14.58 -23.72
C ALA A 217 1.41 -13.40 -23.90
N SER A 218 0.11 -13.69 -24.01
CA SER A 218 -0.91 -12.66 -23.91
C SER A 218 -1.90 -12.96 -22.79
N LEU A 219 -2.23 -11.93 -22.01
CA LEU A 219 -3.22 -11.96 -20.95
C LEU A 219 -4.51 -11.32 -21.47
N GLU A 220 -5.58 -12.11 -21.51
CA GLU A 220 -6.93 -11.64 -21.74
C GLU A 220 -7.66 -11.54 -20.40
N VAL A 221 -8.03 -10.33 -20.01
CA VAL A 221 -8.76 -10.06 -18.77
C VAL A 221 -9.78 -8.94 -19.00
N ASN A 222 -11.02 -9.16 -18.55
CA ASN A 222 -12.09 -8.18 -18.68
C ASN A 222 -12.27 -7.60 -20.11
N GLY A 223 -12.16 -8.47 -21.13
CA GLY A 223 -12.29 -8.07 -22.54
C GLY A 223 -11.11 -7.28 -23.12
N THR A 224 -10.03 -7.09 -22.36
CA THR A 224 -8.80 -6.44 -22.82
C THR A 224 -7.69 -7.47 -22.97
N ARG A 225 -6.87 -7.34 -24.01
CA ARG A 225 -5.69 -8.20 -24.24
C ARG A 225 -4.41 -7.40 -24.00
N HIS A 226 -3.53 -7.95 -23.18
CA HIS A 226 -2.23 -7.37 -22.83
C HIS A 226 -1.12 -8.31 -23.31
N ALA A 227 -0.11 -7.77 -23.99
CA ALA A 227 1.08 -8.52 -24.34
C ALA A 227 2.01 -8.60 -23.13
N LEU A 228 2.52 -9.79 -22.85
CA LEU A 228 3.45 -10.08 -21.77
C LEU A 228 4.78 -10.51 -22.36
N SER A 229 5.87 -10.00 -21.79
CA SER A 229 7.24 -10.41 -22.11
C SER A 229 7.96 -10.79 -20.82
N MET A 230 8.74 -11.87 -20.86
CA MET A 230 9.46 -12.36 -19.68
C MET A 230 10.37 -11.25 -19.12
N GLY A 231 10.26 -11.00 -17.82
CA GLY A 231 11.04 -9.98 -17.12
C GLY A 231 10.57 -8.53 -17.35
N ALA A 232 9.54 -8.29 -18.16
CA ALA A 232 8.90 -6.99 -18.31
C ALA A 232 7.69 -6.88 -17.37
N TYR A 233 7.57 -5.74 -16.70
CA TYR A 233 6.42 -5.43 -15.84
C TYR A 233 5.46 -4.52 -16.62
N THR A 234 4.18 -4.87 -16.60
CA THR A 234 3.09 -4.13 -17.28
C THR A 234 2.27 -3.32 -16.29
#